data_AF-A0AAJ1Q1Y0-F1
#
_entry.id   AF-A0AAJ1Q1Y0-F1
#
_cell.length_a   1.000
_cell.length_b   1.000
_cell.length_c   1.000
_cell.angle_alpha   90.00
_cell.angle_beta   90.00
_cell.angle_gamma   90.00
#
_symmetry.space_group_name_H-M   'P 1'
#
loop_
_entity.id
_entity.type
_entity.pdbx_description
1 polymer ?
#
loop_
_entity_poly.entity_id
_entity_poly.type
_entity_poly.pdbx_seq_one_letter_code
_entity_poly.pdbx_strand_id
1 'polypeptide(L)'
;MQTQHQYTSTSVGQKAVYDHKPVQIHFSVPQGTRAVNPMRIGQYGASEREIILHRGLKYRIDHVQNDEMAGQIHVFATILEEKE
;
A
#
# COMPACT_ATOMS: atom_id res chain seq x y z
N MET A 1 -5.34 11.58 10.48
CA MET A 1 -4.44 11.70 9.31
C MET A 1 -3.08 11.19 9.73
N GLN A 2 -2.41 10.41 8.88
CA GLN A 2 -1.11 9.81 9.17
C GLN A 2 -0.11 10.25 8.10
N THR A 3 1.17 10.28 8.45
CA THR A 3 2.27 10.58 7.53
C THR A 3 3.20 9.38 7.46
N GLN A 4 3.48 8.91 6.25
CA GLN A 4 4.52 7.93 5.99
C GLN A 4 5.78 8.64 5.48
N HIS A 5 6.78 8.75 6.35
CA HIS A 5 8.01 9.49 6.09
C HIS A 5 8.94 8.78 5.10
N GLN A 6 8.84 7.46 4.97
CA GLN A 6 9.69 6.65 4.09
C GLN A 6 8.96 6.26 2.80
N TYR A 7 9.68 5.68 1.85
CA TYR A 7 9.05 5.02 0.72
C TYR A 7 8.15 3.87 1.20
N THR A 8 7.07 3.62 0.50
CA THR A 8 6.13 2.55 0.84
C THR A 8 6.13 1.50 -0.25
N SER A 9 6.70 0.33 0.04
CA SER A 9 6.56 -0.84 -0.82
C SER A 9 5.15 -1.41 -0.66
N THR A 10 4.48 -1.64 -1.78
CA THR A 10 3.12 -2.18 -1.88
C THR A 10 3.06 -3.21 -3.00
N SER A 11 1.97 -3.97 -3.08
CA SER A 11 1.75 -4.94 -4.16
C SER A 11 0.40 -4.69 -4.83
N VAL A 12 0.31 -4.91 -6.15
CA VAL A 12 -0.97 -4.84 -6.89
C VAL A 12 -1.67 -6.20 -7.00
N GLY A 13 -3.00 -6.18 -7.10
CA GLY A 13 -3.87 -7.34 -7.24
C GLY A 13 -4.60 -7.72 -5.95
N GLN A 14 -5.24 -8.89 -5.92
CA GLN A 14 -6.12 -9.29 -4.81
C GLN A 14 -5.40 -9.60 -3.49
N LYS A 15 -4.10 -9.91 -3.56
CA LYS A 15 -3.27 -10.30 -2.42
C LYS A 15 -1.93 -9.60 -2.48
N ALA A 16 -1.51 -9.01 -1.36
CA ALA A 16 -0.15 -8.52 -1.20
C ALA A 16 0.86 -9.67 -1.17
N VAL A 17 2.13 -9.42 -1.45
CA VAL A 17 3.16 -10.48 -1.33
C VAL A 17 3.32 -10.95 0.12
N TYR A 18 3.01 -10.07 1.08
CA TYR A 18 3.00 -10.35 2.51
C TYR A 18 1.58 -10.60 3.06
N ASP A 19 0.74 -11.34 2.32
CA ASP A 19 -0.66 -11.60 2.70
C ASP A 19 -0.82 -12.42 3.99
N HIS A 20 0.23 -13.07 4.49
CA HIS A 20 0.27 -13.80 5.76
C HIS A 20 0.45 -12.90 6.99
N LYS A 21 0.68 -11.59 6.82
CA LYS A 21 0.89 -10.66 7.94
C LYS A 21 -0.43 -10.36 8.66
N PRO A 22 -0.41 -10.11 9.98
CA PRO A 22 -1.63 -9.89 10.76
C PRO A 22 -2.35 -8.58 10.41
N VAL A 23 -1.68 -7.65 9.73
CA VAL A 23 -2.28 -6.38 9.30
C VAL A 23 -2.08 -6.23 7.80
N GLN A 24 -3.18 -6.01 7.08
CA GLN A 24 -3.21 -5.74 5.64
C GLN A 24 -3.72 -4.32 5.41
N ILE A 25 -2.90 -3.45 4.82
CA ILE A 25 -3.31 -2.08 4.48
C ILE A 25 -3.64 -2.00 2.99
N HIS A 26 -4.85 -1.53 2.69
CA HIS A 26 -5.37 -1.33 1.34
C HIS A 26 -5.40 0.16 1.04
N PHE A 27 -4.54 0.60 0.11
CA PHE A 27 -4.49 2.01 -0.29
C PHE A 27 -5.33 2.28 -1.54
N SER A 28 -6.29 3.20 -1.42
CA SER A 28 -6.84 3.92 -2.56
C SER A 28 -5.84 5.00 -2.97
N VAL A 29 -5.27 4.85 -4.17
CA VAL A 29 -4.22 5.74 -4.71
C VAL A 29 -4.82 6.62 -5.82
N PRO A 30 -4.89 7.95 -5.65
CA PRO A 30 -5.36 8.85 -6.69
C PRO A 30 -4.51 8.79 -7.97
N GLN A 31 -5.14 9.08 -9.11
CA GLN A 31 -4.41 9.28 -10.36
C GLN A 31 -3.43 10.45 -10.21
N GLY A 32 -2.21 10.27 -10.72
CA GLY A 32 -1.13 11.26 -10.64
C GLY A 32 -0.20 11.09 -9.43
N THR A 33 -0.57 10.25 -8.44
CA THR A 33 0.35 9.91 -7.34
C THR A 33 1.64 9.33 -7.88
N ARG A 34 2.77 9.89 -7.43
CA ARG A 34 4.10 9.45 -7.86
C ARG A 34 4.40 8.06 -7.31
N ALA A 35 4.64 7.11 -8.21
CA ALA A 35 4.99 5.75 -7.88
C ALA A 35 5.99 5.17 -8.88
N VAL A 36 6.71 4.14 -8.47
CA VAL A 36 7.64 3.38 -9.32
C VAL A 36 7.17 1.93 -9.37
N ASN A 37 7.20 1.34 -10.56
CA ASN A 37 7.10 -0.10 -10.76
C ASN A 37 8.52 -0.67 -10.91
N PRO A 38 9.10 -1.29 -9.86
CA PRO A 38 10.46 -1.81 -9.93
C PRO A 38 10.53 -3.22 -10.53
N MET A 39 9.43 -3.85 -10.97
CA MET A 39 9.40 -5.29 -11.32
C MET A 39 10.40 -5.71 -12.41
N ARG A 40 10.90 -4.78 -13.24
CA ARG A 40 11.92 -5.07 -14.27
C ARG A 40 13.37 -4.95 -13.79
N ILE A 41 13.58 -4.32 -12.64
CA ILE A 41 14.91 -3.96 -12.12
C ILE A 41 15.14 -4.42 -10.68
N GLY A 42 14.08 -4.80 -9.97
CA GLY A 42 14.11 -5.24 -8.58
C GLY A 42 14.55 -6.69 -8.45
N GLN A 43 15.18 -7.01 -7.31
CA GLN A 43 15.72 -8.34 -6.99
C GLN A 43 14.69 -9.47 -7.16
N TYR A 44 13.43 -9.22 -6.79
CA TYR A 44 12.35 -10.22 -6.80
C TYR A 44 11.49 -10.17 -8.08
N GLY A 45 11.81 -9.27 -9.01
CA GLY A 45 11.14 -9.15 -10.31
C GLY A 45 9.62 -8.97 -10.21
N ALA A 46 8.89 -9.65 -11.09
CA ALA A 46 7.42 -9.56 -11.15
C ALA A 46 6.69 -10.37 -10.07
N SER A 47 7.39 -11.19 -9.28
CA SER A 47 6.76 -12.11 -8.32
C SER A 47 6.02 -11.38 -7.18
N GLU A 48 6.57 -10.26 -6.72
CA GLU A 48 5.98 -9.45 -5.63
C GLU A 48 4.87 -8.53 -6.11
N ARG A 49 4.75 -8.36 -7.43
CA ARG A 49 3.85 -7.38 -8.05
C ARG A 49 4.01 -6.00 -7.41
N GLU A 50 5.26 -5.63 -7.12
CA GLU A 50 5.59 -4.45 -6.32
C GLU A 50 5.26 -3.13 -7.03
N ILE A 51 4.74 -2.18 -6.26
CA ILE A 51 4.70 -0.75 -6.56
C ILE A 51 5.26 0.01 -5.36
N ILE A 52 6.23 0.88 -5.60
CA ILE A 52 6.83 1.73 -4.57
C ILE A 52 6.19 3.11 -4.64
N LEU A 53 5.48 3.50 -3.59
CA LEU A 53 4.94 4.84 -3.43
C LEU A 53 6.01 5.78 -2.84
N HIS A 54 6.00 7.04 -3.27
CA HIS A 54 7.00 8.02 -2.83
C HIS A 54 6.95 8.28 -1.32
N ARG A 55 8.04 8.80 -0.77
CA ARG A 55 8.13 9.19 0.65
C ARG A 55 7.36 10.46 0.97
N GLY A 56 6.94 10.62 2.23
CA GLY A 56 6.24 11.81 2.72
C GLY A 56 4.74 11.83 2.43
N LEU A 57 4.16 10.67 2.08
CA LEU A 57 2.74 10.54 1.79
C LEU A 57 1.91 10.83 3.05
N LYS A 58 0.83 11.57 2.86
CA LYS A 58 -0.24 11.68 3.84
C LYS A 58 -1.36 10.74 3.45
N TYR A 59 -1.94 10.06 4.43
CA TYR A 59 -3.08 9.20 4.20
C TYR A 59 -4.11 9.31 5.32
N ARG A 60 -5.36 9.06 4.96
CA ARG A 60 -6.48 8.95 5.91
C ARG A 60 -6.89 7.49 5.98
N ILE A 61 -7.01 6.96 7.19
CA ILE A 61 -7.66 5.67 7.42
C ILE A 61 -9.16 5.92 7.31
N ASP A 62 -9.82 5.25 6.38
CA ASP A 62 -11.24 5.40 6.11
C ASP A 62 -12.06 4.36 6.88
N HIS A 63 -11.56 3.12 6.95
CA HIS A 63 -12.24 2.02 7.61
C HIS A 63 -11.25 0.96 8.13
N VAL A 64 -11.60 0.28 9.21
CA VAL A 64 -10.86 -0.87 9.75
C VAL A 64 -11.84 -2.03 9.92
N GLN A 65 -11.48 -3.19 9.37
CA GLN A 65 -12.26 -4.42 9.44
C GLN A 65 -11.41 -5.52 10.07
N ASN A 66 -11.95 -6.21 11.07
CA ASN A 66 -11.35 -7.42 11.61
C ASN A 66 -11.87 -8.62 10.83
N ASP A 67 -10.97 -9.43 10.28
CA ASP A 67 -11.26 -10.76 9.75
C ASP A 67 -10.90 -11.78 10.82
N GLU A 68 -11.88 -12.15 11.64
CA GLU A 68 -11.69 -13.11 12.73
C GLU A 68 -11.36 -14.52 12.22
N MET A 69 -11.81 -14.87 11.01
CA MET A 69 -11.54 -16.19 10.42
C MET A 69 -10.08 -16.30 9.97
N ALA A 70 -9.55 -15.24 9.38
CA ALA A 70 -8.14 -15.17 8.96
C ALA A 70 -7.20 -14.74 10.09
N GLY A 71 -7.73 -14.22 11.20
CA GLY A 71 -6.93 -13.60 12.27
C GLY A 71 -6.21 -12.34 11.80
N GLN A 72 -6.81 -11.58 10.88
CA GLN A 72 -6.20 -10.41 10.24
C GLN A 72 -6.99 -9.13 10.50
N ILE A 73 -6.29 -8.00 10.50
CA ILE A 73 -6.88 -6.68 10.52
C ILE A 73 -6.67 -6.03 9.16
N HIS A 74 -7.76 -5.69 8.49
CA HIS A 74 -7.75 -4.99 7.22
C HIS A 74 -7.97 -3.50 7.46
N VAL A 75 -7.02 -2.68 7.04
CA VAL A 75 -7.08 -1.22 7.15
C VAL A 75 -7.24 -0.64 5.76
N PHE A 76 -8.35 0.02 5.49
CA PHE A 76 -8.61 0.72 4.25
C PHE A 76 -8.25 2.19 4.42
N ALA A 77 -7.39 2.70 3.54
CA ALA A 77 -6.88 4.06 3.61
C ALA A 77 -6.81 4.71 2.25
N THR A 78 -7.01 6.02 2.21
CA THR A 78 -6.88 6.83 1.00
C THR A 78 -5.64 7.71 1.10
N ILE A 79 -4.80 7.66 0.06
CA ILE A 79 -3.68 8.59 -0.11
C ILE A 79 -4.25 9.99 -0.40
N LEU A 80 -3.73 10.98 0.32
CA LEU A 80 -4.09 12.39 0.17
C LEU A 80 -2.95 13.08 -0.58
N GLU A 81 -3.18 13.39 -1.85
CA GLU A 81 -2.27 14.26 -2.62
C GLU A 81 -2.58 15.73 -2.31
N GLU A 82 -1.54 16.52 -2.12
CA GLU A 82 -1.66 17.97 -2.18
C GLU A 82 -1.66 18.33 -3.66
N LYS A 83 -2.79 18.82 -4.18
CA LYS A 83 -2.82 19.38 -5.54
C LYS A 83 -1.91 20.61 -5.53
N GLU A 84 -0.87 20.58 -6.37
CA GLU A 84 -0.12 21.78 -6.75
C GLU A 84 -1.04 22.79 -7.46
#